data_AF-A0ABD6RT44-F1
#
_entry.id   AF-A0ABD6RT44-F1
#
_cell.length_a   1.000
_cell.length_b   1.000
_cell.length_c   1.000
_cell.angle_alpha   90.00
_cell.angle_beta   90.00
_cell.angle_gamma   90.00
#
_symmetry.space_group_name_H-M   'P 1'
#
loop_
_entity.id
_entity.type
_entity.pdbx_description
1 polymer ?
#
loop_
_entity_poly.entity_id
_entity_poly.type
_entity_poly.pdbx_seq_one_letter_code
_entity_poly.pdbx_strand_id
1 'polypeptide(L)'
;MYNKIVEYDRKKFFENASECKLIKEVDSTKVDLFDYNLLIDGKIYSPCGGSPKEGILAVKEIQLNSDPESDVRCDDGLECPYCGDVNYDGHELREDEGVTDCGRCGSDIKYVRNVVINTLGECEEVIYHTAPVKLREPIKL
;
A
#
# COMPACT_ATOMS: atom_id res chain seq x y z
N MET A 1 17.76 -12.84 2.72
CA MET A 1 16.63 -13.61 2.14
C MET A 1 15.75 -14.00 3.31
N TYR A 2 14.45 -13.70 3.23
CA TYR A 2 13.54 -13.88 4.36
C TYR A 2 13.10 -15.35 4.46
N ASN A 3 13.03 -15.87 5.68
CA ASN A 3 12.57 -17.24 6.00
C ASN A 3 11.39 -17.25 6.99
N LYS A 4 11.01 -16.08 7.51
CA LYS A 4 9.85 -15.90 8.40
C LYS A 4 9.04 -14.69 7.96
N ILE A 5 7.72 -14.86 7.94
CA ILE A 5 6.76 -13.79 7.74
C ILE A 5 6.05 -13.55 9.07
N VAL A 6 6.06 -12.30 9.54
CA VAL A 6 5.48 -11.91 10.84
C VAL A 6 4.48 -10.77 10.66
N GLU A 7 3.52 -10.68 11.58
CA GLU A 7 2.62 -9.53 11.67
C GLU A 7 3.42 -8.30 12.13
N TYR A 8 3.30 -7.20 11.39
CA TYR A 8 3.99 -5.97 11.73
C TYR A 8 3.40 -5.33 12.99
N ASP A 9 4.17 -5.36 14.06
CA ASP A 9 4.00 -4.55 15.25
C ASP A 9 5.13 -3.53 15.29
N ARG A 10 4.81 -2.24 15.15
CA ARG A 10 5.84 -1.18 15.07
C ARG A 10 6.82 -1.24 16.25
N LYS A 11 6.31 -1.40 17.47
CA LYS A 11 7.16 -1.35 18.67
C LYS A 11 8.08 -2.56 18.69
N LYS A 12 7.51 -3.76 18.59
CA LYS A 12 8.28 -5.00 18.61
C LYS A 12 9.25 -5.08 17.46
N PHE A 13 8.85 -4.67 16.26
CA PHE A 13 9.70 -4.76 15.07
C PHE A 13 10.98 -3.91 15.18
N PHE A 14 10.90 -2.73 15.82
CA PHE A 14 12.08 -1.88 16.05
C PHE A 14 12.91 -2.30 17.27
N GLU A 15 12.32 -2.95 18.27
CA GLU A 15 13.02 -3.43 19.46
C GLU A 15 13.66 -4.82 19.24
N ASN A 16 12.85 -5.77 18.77
CA ASN A 16 13.22 -7.16 18.49
C ASN A 16 12.19 -7.81 17.54
N ALA A 17 12.49 -7.85 16.23
CA ALA A 17 11.57 -8.34 15.21
C ALA A 17 11.15 -9.80 15.40
N SER A 18 11.95 -10.60 16.10
CA SER A 18 11.65 -11.99 16.44
C SER A 18 10.49 -12.14 17.45
N GLU A 19 10.08 -11.07 18.14
CA GLU A 19 8.92 -11.05 19.05
C GLU A 19 7.60 -10.72 18.34
N CYS A 20 7.65 -10.33 17.07
CA CYS A 20 6.46 -10.18 16.24
C CYS A 20 5.78 -11.53 16.06
N LYS A 21 4.44 -11.51 15.92
CA LYS A 21 3.65 -12.73 15.78
C LYS A 21 3.99 -13.41 14.46
N LEU A 22 4.44 -14.66 14.52
CA LEU A 22 4.70 -15.47 13.33
C LEU A 22 3.38 -15.73 12.58
N ILE A 23 3.38 -15.45 11.27
CA ILE A 23 2.30 -15.80 10.35
C ILE A 23 2.65 -17.09 9.62
N LYS A 24 3.85 -17.16 9.04
CA LYS A 24 4.28 -18.30 8.23
C LYS A 24 5.80 -18.41 8.17
N GLU A 25 6.32 -19.63 8.24
CA GLU A 25 7.69 -19.93 7.83
C GLU A 25 7.73 -20.18 6.33
N VAL A 26 8.76 -19.68 5.66
CA VAL A 26 8.94 -19.83 4.22
C VAL A 26 10.34 -20.32 3.93
N ASP A 27 10.45 -21.21 2.94
CA ASP A 27 11.76 -21.54 2.40
C ASP A 27 12.40 -20.28 1.82
N SER A 28 13.71 -20.19 1.97
CA SER A 28 14.50 -19.07 1.46
C SER A 28 14.32 -18.96 -0.07
N THR A 29 13.46 -18.05 -0.53
CA THR A 29 13.17 -17.90 -1.97
C THR A 29 14.09 -16.87 -2.63
N LYS A 30 14.50 -17.11 -3.88
CA LYS A 30 15.23 -16.11 -4.68
C LYS A 30 14.36 -14.90 -5.09
N VAL A 31 13.05 -14.96 -4.85
CA VAL A 31 12.10 -13.91 -5.19
C VAL A 31 12.13 -12.86 -4.09
N ASP A 32 12.20 -11.59 -4.48
CA ASP A 32 12.01 -10.49 -3.53
C ASP A 32 10.53 -10.40 -3.19
N LEU A 33 10.18 -10.78 -1.96
CA LEU A 33 8.81 -10.78 -1.50
C LEU A 33 8.26 -9.36 -1.30
N PHE A 34 9.10 -8.32 -1.26
CA PHE A 34 8.65 -6.93 -1.17
C PHE A 34 7.85 -6.46 -2.38
N ASP A 35 8.07 -7.08 -3.54
CA ASP A 35 7.40 -6.66 -4.77
C ASP A 35 5.95 -7.14 -4.85
N TYR A 36 5.50 -7.99 -3.93
CA TYR A 36 4.22 -8.69 -4.02
C TYR A 36 3.36 -8.54 -2.76
N ASN A 37 2.04 -8.46 -2.96
CA ASN A 37 1.10 -8.83 -1.93
C ASN A 37 1.10 -10.36 -1.77
N LEU A 38 0.95 -10.86 -0.53
CA LEU A 38 1.11 -12.27 -0.20
C LEU A 38 -0.25 -12.84 0.23
N LEU A 39 -0.72 -13.87 -0.48
CA LEU A 39 -1.91 -14.64 -0.12
C LEU A 39 -1.51 -15.84 0.75
N ILE A 40 -1.84 -15.77 2.04
CA ILE A 40 -1.54 -16.79 3.05
C ILE A 40 -2.84 -17.15 3.75
N ASP A 41 -3.24 -18.42 3.69
CA ASP A 41 -4.44 -18.95 4.35
C ASP A 41 -5.74 -18.15 4.06
N GLY A 42 -5.88 -17.68 2.81
CA GLY A 42 -7.05 -16.92 2.36
C GLY A 42 -7.03 -15.43 2.75
N LYS A 43 -5.99 -14.96 3.41
CA LYS A 43 -5.77 -13.55 3.77
C LYS A 43 -4.67 -12.94 2.93
N ILE A 44 -4.80 -11.64 2.66
CA ILE A 44 -3.84 -10.88 1.85
C ILE A 44 -3.01 -10.01 2.78
N TYR A 45 -1.70 -10.06 2.59
CA TYR A 45 -0.72 -9.34 3.38
C TYR A 45 0.18 -8.48 2.48
N SER A 46 0.37 -7.21 2.84
CA SER A 46 1.34 -6.33 2.17
C SER A 46 2.62 -6.23 3.01
N PRO A 47 3.80 -6.51 2.43
CA PRO A 47 5.10 -6.26 3.04
C PRO A 47 5.27 -4.79 3.44
N CYS A 48 5.72 -4.55 4.66
CA CYS A 48 5.94 -3.18 5.16
C CYS A 48 7.21 -3.01 6.01
N GLY A 49 8.00 -4.06 6.18
CA GLY A 49 9.27 -4.00 6.92
C GLY A 49 10.09 -5.27 6.76
N GLY A 50 11.42 -5.12 6.78
CA GLY A 50 12.34 -6.26 6.67
C GLY A 50 13.44 -6.18 7.72
N SER A 51 13.75 -7.29 8.36
CA SER A 51 14.97 -7.50 9.15
C SER A 51 15.82 -8.55 8.43
N PRO A 52 16.65 -8.15 7.43
CA PRO A 52 17.43 -9.09 6.64
C PRO A 52 18.42 -9.93 7.45
N LYS A 53 18.94 -9.36 8.56
CA LYS A 53 19.86 -10.07 9.47
C LYS A 53 19.17 -11.22 10.20
N GLU A 54 17.92 -11.04 10.58
CA GLU A 54 17.11 -12.07 11.26
C GLU A 54 16.34 -12.96 10.27
N GLY A 55 16.33 -12.62 8.98
CA GLY A 55 15.54 -13.33 7.98
C GLY A 55 14.03 -13.06 8.08
N ILE A 56 13.61 -11.94 8.69
CA ILE A 56 12.20 -11.66 8.96
C ILE A 56 11.63 -10.63 7.98
N LEU A 57 10.49 -10.96 7.38
CA LEU A 57 9.64 -10.04 6.63
C LEU A 57 8.39 -9.72 7.47
N ALA A 58 8.19 -8.45 7.79
CA ALA A 58 6.99 -7.99 8.47
C ALA A 58 5.95 -7.49 7.48
N VAL A 59 4.71 -7.90 7.71
CA VAL A 59 3.59 -7.63 6.81
C VAL A 59 2.39 -7.08 7.58
N LYS A 60 1.52 -6.33 6.90
CA LYS A 60 0.19 -5.95 7.41
C LYS A 60 -0.89 -6.64 6.60
N GLU A 61 -1.93 -7.13 7.28
CA GLU A 61 -3.13 -7.62 6.60
C GLU A 61 -3.79 -6.44 5.86
N ILE A 62 -4.19 -6.67 4.62
CA ILE A 62 -4.91 -5.70 3.79
C ILE A 62 -6.13 -6.36 3.17
N GLN A 63 -7.13 -5.54 2.82
CA GLN A 63 -8.25 -5.96 2.00
C GLN A 63 -8.02 -5.43 0.58
N LEU A 64 -8.35 -6.26 -0.42
CA LEU A 64 -8.29 -5.87 -1.82
C LEU A 64 -9.65 -6.11 -2.48
N ASN A 65 -10.21 -5.06 -3.07
CA ASN A 65 -11.27 -5.17 -4.05
C ASN A 65 -10.63 -5.49 -5.40
N SER A 66 -10.87 -6.69 -5.95
CA SER A 66 -10.29 -7.10 -7.23
C SER A 66 -10.95 -6.44 -8.44
N ASP A 67 -12.15 -5.90 -8.28
CA ASP A 67 -12.94 -5.31 -9.36
C ASP A 67 -13.64 -4.02 -8.87
N PRO A 68 -12.87 -2.94 -8.65
CA PRO A 68 -13.44 -1.65 -8.27
C PRO A 68 -14.31 -1.07 -9.41
N GLU A 69 -15.60 -0.94 -9.13
CA GLU A 69 -16.63 -0.58 -10.11
C GLU A 69 -16.61 0.91 -10.52
N SER A 70 -15.95 1.79 -9.78
CA SER A 70 -16.04 3.24 -9.99
C SER A 70 -14.81 4.03 -9.56
N ASP A 71 -14.70 5.25 -10.10
CA ASP A 71 -13.78 6.25 -9.62
C ASP A 71 -14.11 6.65 -8.17
N VAL A 72 -13.08 6.93 -7.37
CA VAL A 72 -13.21 7.40 -5.98
C VAL A 72 -13.01 8.92 -5.96
N ARG A 73 -13.84 9.64 -5.20
CA ARG A 73 -13.65 11.06 -4.88
C ARG A 73 -13.31 11.18 -3.40
N CYS A 74 -12.19 11.82 -3.07
CA CYS A 74 -11.72 11.99 -1.70
C CYS A 74 -11.15 13.42 -1.52
N ASP A 75 -11.53 14.08 -0.43
CA ASP A 75 -11.06 15.42 -0.02
C ASP A 75 -9.87 15.36 0.95
N ASP A 76 -9.65 14.22 1.59
CA ASP A 76 -8.54 14.02 2.53
C ASP A 76 -7.21 13.66 1.84
N GLY A 77 -7.24 13.07 0.64
CA GLY A 77 -6.05 12.63 -0.06
C GLY A 77 -6.33 11.71 -1.24
N LEU A 78 -5.27 11.09 -1.76
CA LEU A 78 -5.37 10.20 -2.92
C LEU A 78 -5.74 8.78 -2.44
N GLU A 79 -7.03 8.46 -2.46
CA GLU A 79 -7.56 7.16 -2.04
C GLU A 79 -7.38 6.08 -3.11
N CYS A 80 -6.92 4.89 -2.72
CA CYS A 80 -6.77 3.76 -3.63
C CYS A 80 -8.10 2.99 -3.82
N PRO A 81 -8.65 2.88 -5.04
CA PRO A 81 -9.86 2.10 -5.30
C PRO A 81 -9.74 0.60 -5.00
N TYR A 82 -8.51 0.06 -5.00
CA TYR A 82 -8.28 -1.35 -4.72
C TYR A 82 -8.26 -1.67 -3.22
N CYS A 83 -7.69 -0.81 -2.37
CA CYS A 83 -7.47 -1.15 -0.96
C CYS A 83 -8.01 -0.14 0.06
N GLY A 84 -8.55 0.99 -0.41
CA GLY A 84 -9.08 2.07 0.43
C GLY A 84 -8.02 2.84 1.23
N ASP A 85 -6.73 2.64 0.96
CA ASP A 85 -5.67 3.44 1.61
C ASP A 85 -5.67 4.87 1.05
N VAL A 86 -5.62 5.85 1.94
CA VAL A 86 -5.54 7.27 1.58
C VAL A 86 -4.10 7.73 1.68
N ASN A 87 -3.52 8.16 0.55
CA ASN A 87 -2.24 8.85 0.54
C ASN A 87 -2.45 10.34 0.81
N TYR A 88 -2.18 10.76 2.05
CA TYR A 88 -2.25 12.16 2.51
C TYR A 88 -1.15 13.06 1.91
N ASP A 89 -0.08 12.45 1.37
CA ASP A 89 1.02 13.15 0.72
C ASP A 89 0.79 13.31 -0.79
N GLY A 90 -0.45 13.14 -1.27
CA GLY A 90 -0.82 13.36 -2.68
C GLY A 90 -0.58 14.79 -3.18
N HIS A 91 -0.35 15.75 -2.27
CA HIS A 91 0.07 17.11 -2.61
C HIS A 91 1.53 17.17 -3.12
N GLU A 92 2.36 16.17 -2.83
CA GLU A 92 3.75 16.07 -3.32
C GLU A 92 3.85 15.61 -4.78
N LEU A 93 2.73 15.18 -5.38
CA LEU A 93 2.67 14.84 -6.80
C LEU A 93 2.90 16.10 -7.64
N ARG A 94 3.83 15.98 -8.61
CA ARG A 94 4.28 17.08 -9.46
C ARG A 94 3.19 17.59 -10.38
N GLU A 95 2.44 16.67 -10.96
CA GLU A 95 1.37 16.96 -11.92
C GLU A 95 0.01 16.88 -11.20
N ASP A 96 -0.98 17.56 -11.74
CA ASP A 96 -2.36 17.48 -11.25
C ASP A 96 -3.10 16.24 -11.80
N GLU A 97 -2.56 15.56 -12.81
CA GLU A 97 -3.12 14.29 -13.30
C GLU A 97 -2.03 13.32 -13.71
N GLY A 98 -2.33 12.02 -13.61
CA GLY A 98 -1.37 11.00 -14.03
C GLY A 98 -1.69 9.60 -13.54
N VAL A 99 -0.70 8.73 -13.58
CA VAL A 99 -0.73 7.38 -13.01
C VAL A 99 0.35 7.29 -11.94
N THR A 100 0.02 6.65 -10.83
CA THR A 100 0.92 6.40 -9.70
C THR A 100 0.61 5.03 -9.09
N ASP A 101 1.49 4.51 -8.25
CA ASP A 101 1.23 3.29 -7.48
C ASP A 101 0.71 3.61 -6.07
N CYS A 102 -0.18 2.78 -5.56
CA CYS A 102 -0.63 2.88 -4.18
C CYS A 102 0.49 2.47 -3.22
N GLY A 103 0.92 3.35 -2.31
CA GLY A 103 1.96 3.05 -1.34
C GLY A 103 1.66 1.88 -0.38
N ARG A 104 0.38 1.49 -0.22
CA ARG A 104 -0.01 0.33 0.61
C ARG A 104 -0.05 -0.99 -0.17
N CYS A 105 -0.80 -1.06 -1.26
CA CYS A 105 -1.00 -2.32 -2.00
C CYS A 105 -0.17 -2.42 -3.28
N GLY A 106 0.48 -1.34 -3.69
CA GLY A 106 1.33 -1.28 -4.88
C GLY A 106 0.59 -1.40 -6.21
N SER A 107 -0.74 -1.32 -6.22
CA SER A 107 -1.55 -1.32 -7.45
C SER A 107 -1.44 0.02 -8.16
N ASP A 108 -1.49 -0.01 -9.50
CA ASP A 108 -1.45 1.21 -10.32
C ASP A 108 -2.83 1.86 -10.33
N ILE A 109 -2.85 3.16 -10.09
CA ILE A 109 -4.06 3.98 -10.03
C ILE A 109 -3.84 5.26 -10.83
N LYS A 110 -4.88 5.68 -11.55
CA LYS A 110 -4.91 6.99 -12.21
C LYS A 110 -5.45 8.00 -11.22
N TYR A 111 -4.97 9.23 -11.27
CA TYR A 111 -5.48 10.30 -10.43
C TYR A 111 -5.70 11.60 -11.23
N VAL A 112 -6.60 12.43 -10.69
CA VAL A 112 -6.76 13.85 -11.00
C VAL A 112 -6.90 14.60 -9.67
N ARG A 113 -6.14 15.67 -9.49
CA ARG A 113 -6.15 16.60 -8.36
C ARG A 113 -6.78 17.91 -8.83
N ASN A 114 -7.98 18.19 -8.34
CA ASN A 114 -8.67 19.44 -8.61
C ASN A 114 -8.39 20.41 -7.47
N VAL A 115 -7.73 21.53 -7.78
CA VAL A 115 -7.41 22.58 -6.81
C VAL A 115 -8.34 23.77 -7.04
N VAL A 116 -9.11 24.16 -6.02
CA VAL A 116 -9.99 25.33 -6.04
C VAL A 116 -9.23 26.51 -5.42
N ILE A 117 -9.01 27.56 -6.23
CA ILE A 117 -8.30 28.77 -5.82
C ILE A 117 -9.26 29.96 -5.84
N ASN A 118 -9.29 30.73 -4.76
CA ASN A 118 -10.15 31.91 -4.66
C ASN A 118 -9.59 33.12 -5.41
N THR A 119 -10.35 34.22 -5.42
CA THR A 119 -9.94 35.48 -6.08
C THR A 119 -8.70 36.14 -5.47
N LEU A 120 -8.28 35.72 -4.27
CA LEU A 120 -7.07 36.18 -3.59
C LEU A 120 -5.84 35.30 -3.90
N GLY A 121 -6.02 34.20 -4.65
CA GLY A 121 -4.95 33.25 -4.95
C GLY A 121 -4.71 32.22 -3.84
N GLU A 122 -5.62 32.10 -2.88
CA GLU A 122 -5.52 31.13 -1.78
C GLU A 122 -6.21 29.81 -2.17
N CYS A 123 -5.65 28.70 -1.73
CA CYS A 123 -6.26 27.38 -1.90
C CYS A 123 -7.42 27.22 -0.92
N GLU A 124 -8.63 26.98 -1.45
CA GLU A 124 -9.83 26.72 -0.64
C GLU A 124 -10.09 25.24 -0.45
N GLU A 125 -9.89 24.44 -1.51
CA GLU A 125 -10.20 23.01 -1.53
C GLU A 125 -9.24 22.27 -2.45
N VAL A 126 -8.87 21.05 -2.07
CA VAL A 126 -8.20 20.09 -2.94
C VAL A 126 -9.04 18.83 -2.96
N ILE A 127 -9.48 18.42 -4.15
CA ILE A 127 -10.27 17.21 -4.34
C ILE A 127 -9.45 16.24 -5.19
N TYR A 128 -9.28 15.02 -4.70
CA TYR A 128 -8.67 13.94 -5.45
C TYR A 128 -9.74 13.05 -6.05
N HIS A 129 -9.54 12.71 -7.32
CA HIS A 129 -10.28 11.66 -8.01
C HIS A 129 -9.31 10.57 -8.40
N THR A 130 -9.63 9.31 -8.12
CA THR A 130 -8.79 8.17 -8.49
C THR A 130 -9.58 7.10 -9.21
N ALA A 131 -8.93 6.41 -10.14
CA ALA A 131 -9.51 5.33 -10.92
C ALA A 131 -8.56 4.13 -10.95
N PRO A 132 -9.09 2.90 -10.98
CA PRO A 132 -8.26 1.70 -11.07
C PRO A 132 -7.56 1.61 -12.42
N VAL A 133 -6.26 1.27 -12.43
CA VAL A 133 -5.52 0.99 -13.67
C VAL A 133 -5.10 -0.48 -13.72
N LYS A 134 -4.38 -0.95 -12.70
CA LYS A 134 -3.91 -2.34 -12.65
C LYS A 134 -3.74 -2.82 -11.21
N LEU A 135 -4.44 -3.89 -10.86
CA LEU A 135 -4.27 -4.57 -9.59
C LEU A 135 -2.87 -5.21 -9.52
N ARG A 136 -2.18 -5.02 -8.39
CA ARG A 136 -1.01 -5.81 -8.04
C ARG A 136 -1.46 -7.16 -7.48
N GLU A 137 -1.56 -8.14 -8.39
CA GLU A 137 -2.00 -9.49 -8.07
C GLU A 137 -1.19 -10.12 -6.93
N PRO A 138 -1.85 -10.62 -5.87
CA PRO A 138 -1.17 -11.34 -4.81
C PRO A 138 -0.55 -12.65 -5.31
N ILE A 139 0.61 -13.02 -4.78
CA ILE A 139 1.19 -14.35 -4.98
C ILE A 139 0.79 -15.28 -3.84
N LYS A 140 0.52 -16.54 -4.17
CA LYS A 140 0.23 -17.57 -3.16
C LYS A 140 1.52 -18.10 -2.56
N LEU A 141 1.58 -18.14 -1.23
CA LEU A 141 2.65 -18.76 -0.45
C LEU A 141 2.16 -19.99 0.29
#